data_AF-A0A2V7FRC7-F1
#
_entry.id   AF-A0A2V7FRC7-F1
#
_cell.length_a   1.000
_cell.length_b   1.000
_cell.length_c   1.000
_cell.angle_alpha   90.00
_cell.angle_beta   90.00
_cell.angle_gamma   90.00
#
_symmetry.space_group_name_H-M   'P 1'
#
loop_
_entity.id
_entity.type
_entity.pdbx_description
1 polymer ?
#
loop_
_entity_poly.entity_id
_entity_poly.type
_entity_poly.pdbx_seq_one_letter_code
_entity_poly.pdbx_strand_id
1 'polypeptide(L)'
;MRCGEFRTTYIADERIFETIYPKIGTAGLLLALAALPGVLGSYWLDVVNRIGIAVIGAVGLNILTGFAGQISIGHAAFLAIGAYSTANLAGRLALPFWAALPGAGLVTALVGMVFGVPSLRLKGLYLAMATLAAHFIVEFTVQHWDAMTGG
;
A
#
# COMPACT_ATOMS: atom_id res chain seq x y z
N MET A 1 12.50 -27.35 5.21
CA MET A 1 13.56 -27.56 4.20
C MET A 1 13.24 -28.85 3.45
N ARG A 2 13.08 -28.78 2.12
CA ARG A 2 12.93 -29.97 1.27
C ARG A 2 14.32 -30.46 0.89
N CYS A 3 14.60 -31.76 1.00
CA CYS A 3 15.91 -32.32 0.66
C CYS A 3 16.18 -32.16 -0.85
N GLY A 4 17.23 -31.43 -1.23
CA GLY A 4 17.68 -31.30 -2.63
C GLY A 4 18.18 -29.93 -3.08
N GLU A 5 17.90 -28.84 -2.34
CA GLU A 5 18.45 -27.51 -2.65
C GLU A 5 19.74 -27.24 -1.87
N PHE A 6 20.90 -27.50 -2.48
CA PHE A 6 22.20 -27.15 -1.92
C PHE A 6 22.53 -25.69 -2.26
N ARG A 7 22.52 -24.81 -1.25
CA ARG A 7 22.92 -23.40 -1.39
C ARG A 7 24.45 -23.31 -1.46
N THR A 8 25.01 -23.32 -2.67
CA THR A 8 26.47 -23.28 -2.90
C THR A 8 27.00 -21.87 -3.20
N THR A 9 26.13 -20.85 -3.28
CA THR A 9 26.53 -19.47 -3.62
C THR A 9 25.60 -18.46 -2.95
N TYR A 10 26.15 -17.36 -2.40
CA TYR A 10 25.39 -16.30 -1.71
C TYR A 10 24.28 -15.69 -2.60
N ILE A 11 24.55 -15.52 -3.89
CA ILE A 11 23.59 -15.01 -4.89
C ILE A 11 22.42 -15.99 -5.12
N ALA A 12 22.62 -17.29 -4.88
CA ALA A 12 21.55 -18.27 -5.00
C ALA A 12 20.58 -18.21 -3.79
N ASP A 13 21.03 -17.66 -2.66
CA ASP A 13 20.25 -17.49 -1.43
C ASP A 13 19.39 -16.22 -1.43
N GLU A 14 19.77 -15.20 -2.20
CA GLU A 14 18.99 -13.96 -2.37
C GLU A 14 17.82 -14.09 -3.39
N ARG A 15 17.61 -15.28 -3.98
CA ARG A 15 16.54 -15.48 -4.97
C ARG A 15 15.16 -15.50 -4.28
N ILE A 16 14.38 -14.42 -4.50
CA ILE A 16 12.98 -14.25 -4.05
C ILE A 16 12.10 -15.48 -4.34
N PHE A 17 12.37 -16.20 -5.42
CA PHE A 17 11.71 -17.46 -5.76
C PHE A 17 12.73 -18.58 -5.88
N GLU A 18 12.87 -19.33 -4.80
CA GLU A 18 13.83 -20.43 -4.66
C GLU A 18 13.43 -21.63 -5.54
N THR A 19 12.12 -21.87 -5.72
CA THR A 19 11.58 -23.06 -6.42
C THR A 19 10.60 -22.71 -7.55
N ILE A 20 10.34 -23.64 -8.46
CA ILE A 20 9.35 -23.49 -9.55
C ILE A 20 7.89 -23.41 -9.04
N TYR A 21 7.56 -24.08 -7.94
CA TYR A 21 6.21 -24.10 -7.35
C TYR A 21 5.69 -22.71 -6.92
N PRO A 22 6.45 -21.88 -6.17
CA PRO A 22 5.99 -20.54 -5.81
C PRO A 22 5.94 -19.58 -7.02
N LYS A 23 6.75 -19.80 -8.06
CA LYS A 23 6.62 -19.05 -9.34
C LYS A 23 5.32 -19.39 -10.07
N ILE A 24 4.99 -20.68 -10.16
CA ILE A 24 3.73 -21.11 -10.79
C ILE A 24 2.52 -20.66 -9.94
N GLY A 25 2.62 -20.74 -8.62
CA GLY A 25 1.56 -20.27 -7.71
C GLY A 25 1.29 -18.77 -7.83
N THR A 26 2.34 -17.94 -7.90
CA THR A 26 2.19 -16.49 -8.07
C THR A 26 1.70 -16.11 -9.47
N ALA A 27 2.21 -16.76 -10.52
CA ALA A 27 1.71 -16.57 -11.88
C ALA A 27 0.24 -16.99 -12.02
N GLY A 28 -0.15 -18.12 -11.42
CA GLY A 28 -1.53 -18.59 -11.38
C GLY A 28 -2.46 -17.64 -10.63
N LEU A 29 -1.99 -17.07 -9.51
CA LEU A 29 -2.74 -16.06 -8.76
C LEU A 29 -2.97 -14.78 -9.60
N LEU A 30 -1.94 -14.28 -10.27
CA LEU A 30 -2.05 -13.08 -11.13
C LEU A 30 -3.00 -13.31 -12.31
N LEU A 31 -2.92 -14.48 -12.95
CA LEU A 31 -3.82 -14.86 -14.04
C LEU A 31 -5.27 -14.99 -13.57
N ALA A 32 -5.49 -15.63 -12.41
CA ALA A 32 -6.81 -15.70 -11.80
C ALA A 32 -7.37 -14.30 -11.54
N LEU A 33 -6.57 -13.40 -10.96
CA LEU A 33 -6.97 -12.01 -10.67
C LEU A 33 -7.33 -11.23 -11.95
N ALA A 34 -6.58 -11.43 -13.02
CA ALA A 34 -6.82 -10.77 -14.32
C ALA A 34 -8.07 -11.30 -15.03
N ALA A 35 -8.48 -12.55 -14.78
CA ALA A 35 -9.68 -13.15 -15.34
C ALA A 35 -10.96 -12.80 -14.58
N LEU A 36 -10.86 -12.37 -13.31
CA LEU A 36 -12.01 -11.98 -12.47
C LEU A 36 -12.98 -10.96 -13.11
N PRO A 37 -12.54 -9.86 -13.76
CA PRO A 37 -13.45 -8.87 -14.35
C PRO A 37 -14.34 -9.42 -15.46
N GLY A 38 -13.96 -10.52 -16.12
CA GLY A 38 -14.76 -11.13 -17.18
C GLY A 38 -15.82 -12.12 -16.68
N VAL A 39 -15.75 -12.53 -15.40
CA VAL A 39 -16.56 -13.63 -14.85
C VAL A 39 -17.48 -13.16 -13.71
N LEU A 40 -17.07 -12.14 -12.95
CA LEU A 40 -17.81 -11.65 -11.79
C LEU A 40 -18.74 -10.47 -12.12
N GLY A 41 -19.90 -10.45 -11.49
CA GLY A 41 -20.80 -9.28 -11.52
C GLY A 41 -20.26 -8.11 -10.69
N SER A 42 -20.74 -6.89 -10.98
CA SER A 42 -20.25 -5.63 -10.39
C SER A 42 -20.09 -5.65 -8.87
N TYR A 43 -21.05 -6.25 -8.15
CA TYR A 43 -21.00 -6.33 -6.68
C TYR A 43 -19.77 -7.09 -6.17
N TRP A 44 -19.48 -8.26 -6.75
CA TRP A 44 -18.35 -9.07 -6.34
C TRP A 44 -17.01 -8.43 -6.72
N LEU A 45 -16.98 -7.68 -7.83
CA LEU A 45 -15.81 -6.89 -8.21
C LEU A 45 -15.50 -5.80 -7.19
N ASP A 46 -16.51 -5.09 -6.68
CA ASP A 46 -16.33 -4.09 -5.62
C ASP A 46 -15.82 -4.71 -4.32
N VAL A 47 -16.35 -5.87 -3.95
CA VAL A 47 -15.87 -6.62 -2.77
C VAL A 47 -14.41 -7.04 -2.93
N VAL A 48 -14.05 -7.60 -4.08
CA VAL A 48 -12.65 -7.98 -4.38
C VAL A 48 -11.73 -6.77 -4.37
N ASN A 49 -12.15 -5.64 -4.93
CA ASN A 49 -11.36 -4.41 -4.93
C ASN A 49 -11.10 -3.91 -3.50
N ARG A 50 -12.12 -3.89 -2.64
CA ARG A 50 -11.98 -3.54 -1.21
C ARG A 50 -11.02 -4.48 -0.47
N ILE A 51 -11.09 -5.78 -0.76
CA ILE A 51 -10.14 -6.77 -0.23
C ILE A 51 -8.72 -6.45 -0.72
N GLY A 52 -8.53 -6.16 -2.00
CA GLY A 52 -7.24 -5.79 -2.57
C GLY A 52 -6.63 -4.56 -1.90
N ILE A 53 -7.43 -3.51 -1.69
CA ILE A 53 -7.01 -2.30 -0.96
C ILE A 53 -6.60 -2.65 0.48
N ALA A 54 -7.40 -3.47 1.19
CA ALA A 54 -7.08 -3.91 2.54
C ALA A 54 -5.79 -4.74 2.61
N VAL A 55 -5.54 -5.61 1.63
CA VAL A 55 -4.30 -6.40 1.52
C VAL A 55 -3.10 -5.49 1.34
N ILE A 56 -3.17 -4.50 0.44
CA ILE A 56 -2.08 -3.53 0.25
C ILE A 56 -1.79 -2.77 1.55
N GLY A 57 -2.85 -2.35 2.26
CA GLY A 57 -2.73 -1.72 3.57
C GLY A 57 -2.06 -2.63 4.61
N ALA A 58 -2.49 -3.88 4.70
CA ALA A 58 -1.96 -4.86 5.63
C ALA A 58 -0.49 -5.21 5.34
N VAL A 59 -0.10 -5.33 4.07
CA VAL A 59 1.30 -5.54 3.66
C VAL A 59 2.15 -4.33 4.02
N GLY A 60 1.69 -3.11 3.74
CA GLY A 60 2.38 -1.90 4.16
C GLY A 60 2.58 -1.83 5.68
N LEU A 61 1.52 -2.14 6.44
CA LEU A 61 1.60 -2.21 7.90
C LEU A 61 2.55 -3.31 8.39
N ASN A 62 2.58 -4.47 7.73
CA ASN A 62 3.49 -5.56 8.06
C ASN A 62 4.96 -5.18 7.81
N ILE A 63 5.24 -4.38 6.77
CA ILE A 63 6.59 -3.84 6.54
C ILE A 63 7.02 -2.93 7.70
N LEU A 64 6.15 -2.01 8.12
CA LEU A 64 6.43 -1.09 9.24
C LEU A 64 6.57 -1.82 10.59
N THR A 65 5.61 -2.66 10.92
CA THR A 65 5.54 -3.33 12.24
C THR A 65 6.43 -4.55 12.33
N GLY A 66 6.48 -5.37 11.27
CA GLY A 66 7.22 -6.63 11.22
C GLY A 66 8.70 -6.44 10.94
N PHE A 67 9.08 -5.64 9.93
CA PHE A 67 10.48 -5.48 9.54
C PHE A 67 11.16 -4.31 10.25
N ALA A 68 10.49 -3.15 10.35
CA ALA A 68 11.08 -1.98 11.02
C ALA A 68 10.83 -1.93 12.54
N GLY A 69 9.95 -2.80 13.08
CA GLY A 69 9.63 -2.84 14.51
C GLY A 69 8.87 -1.60 15.02
N GLN A 70 8.25 -0.83 14.12
CA GLN A 70 7.57 0.42 14.45
C GLN A 70 6.07 0.21 14.61
N ILE A 71 5.51 0.67 15.73
CA ILE A 71 4.06 0.66 15.95
C ILE A 71 3.44 1.80 15.12
N SER A 72 2.52 1.46 14.22
CA SER A 72 1.80 2.43 13.38
C SER A 72 0.30 2.22 13.49
N ILE A 73 -0.40 3.23 14.02
CA ILE A 73 -1.87 3.24 14.18
C ILE A 73 -2.51 4.09 13.09
N GLY A 74 -1.77 5.05 12.52
CA GLY A 74 -2.29 6.00 11.53
C GLY A 74 -2.18 5.58 10.06
N HIS A 75 -1.88 4.32 9.74
CA HIS A 75 -1.60 3.93 8.36
C HIS A 75 -2.77 4.20 7.38
N ALA A 76 -4.00 4.19 7.89
CA ALA A 76 -5.20 4.48 7.10
C ALA A 76 -5.20 5.90 6.51
N ALA A 77 -4.52 6.86 7.13
CA ALA A 77 -4.40 8.20 6.57
C ALA A 77 -3.56 8.23 5.29
N PHE A 78 -2.47 7.44 5.23
CA PHE A 78 -1.67 7.36 4.00
C PHE A 78 -2.43 6.66 2.87
N LEU A 79 -3.27 5.68 3.18
CA LEU A 79 -4.20 5.09 2.21
C LEU A 79 -5.21 6.13 1.70
N ALA A 80 -5.77 6.95 2.60
CA ALA A 80 -6.69 8.01 2.22
C ALA A 80 -6.04 9.05 1.29
N ILE A 81 -4.82 9.52 1.61
CA ILE A 81 -4.07 10.45 0.75
C ILE A 81 -3.86 9.88 -0.65
N GLY A 82 -3.49 8.60 -0.75
CA GLY A 82 -3.30 7.94 -2.04
C GLY A 82 -4.60 7.81 -2.84
N ALA A 83 -5.71 7.47 -2.17
CA ALA A 83 -7.01 7.38 -2.79
C ALA A 83 -7.49 8.75 -3.32
N TYR A 84 -7.40 9.81 -2.50
CA TYR A 84 -7.77 11.17 -2.90
C TYR A 84 -6.86 11.71 -4.01
N SER A 85 -5.55 11.47 -3.93
CA SER A 85 -4.61 11.87 -4.97
C SER A 85 -4.94 11.19 -6.29
N THR A 86 -5.23 9.88 -6.27
CA THR A 86 -5.63 9.14 -7.48
C THR A 86 -6.95 9.67 -8.04
N ALA A 87 -7.95 9.91 -7.17
CA ALA A 87 -9.24 10.46 -7.58
C ALA A 87 -9.10 11.86 -8.21
N ASN A 88 -8.19 12.70 -7.70
CA ASN A 88 -7.95 14.03 -8.25
C ASN A 88 -7.18 13.96 -9.58
N LEU A 89 -6.11 13.16 -9.67
CA LEU A 89 -5.29 13.02 -10.88
C LEU A 89 -6.06 12.36 -12.04
N ALA A 90 -6.78 11.27 -11.74
CA ALA A 90 -7.56 10.55 -12.75
C ALA A 90 -8.89 11.24 -13.06
N GLY A 91 -9.55 11.81 -12.04
CA GLY A 91 -10.88 12.41 -12.18
C GLY A 91 -10.86 13.85 -12.68
N ARG A 92 -10.05 14.74 -12.06
CA ARG A 92 -10.01 16.17 -12.42
C ARG A 92 -9.00 16.48 -13.53
N LEU A 93 -7.83 15.83 -13.49
CA LEU A 93 -6.76 16.06 -14.46
C LEU A 93 -6.83 15.15 -15.69
N ALA A 94 -7.78 14.20 -15.72
CA ALA A 94 -7.99 13.23 -16.79
C ALA A 94 -6.70 12.49 -17.23
N LEU A 95 -5.75 12.32 -16.31
CA LEU A 95 -4.52 11.60 -16.59
C LEU A 95 -4.82 10.11 -16.84
N PRO A 96 -4.06 9.45 -17.73
CA PRO A 96 -4.20 8.01 -17.91
C PRO A 96 -3.90 7.30 -16.59
N PHE A 97 -4.66 6.24 -16.30
CA PHE A 97 -4.54 5.47 -15.05
C PHE A 97 -3.09 5.08 -14.72
N TRP A 98 -2.33 4.69 -15.75
CA TRP A 98 -0.92 4.32 -15.64
C TRP A 98 0.01 5.46 -15.20
N ALA A 99 -0.35 6.72 -15.44
CA ALA A 99 0.38 7.89 -14.94
C ALA A 99 -0.17 8.37 -13.59
N ALA A 100 -1.48 8.27 -13.39
CA ALA A 100 -2.12 8.62 -12.13
C ALA A 100 -1.65 7.74 -10.96
N LEU A 101 -1.41 6.45 -11.22
CA LEU A 101 -0.97 5.48 -10.20
C LEU A 101 0.41 5.84 -9.58
N PRO A 102 1.50 6.00 -10.36
CA PRO A 102 2.78 6.44 -9.80
C PRO A 102 2.71 7.89 -9.30
N GLY A 103 1.92 8.76 -9.93
CA GLY A 103 1.72 10.13 -9.48
C GLY A 103 1.12 10.21 -8.06
N ALA A 104 0.05 9.46 -7.81
CA ALA A 104 -0.56 9.36 -6.48
C ALA A 104 0.39 8.71 -5.47
N GLY A 105 1.14 7.68 -5.88
CA GLY A 105 2.18 7.08 -5.05
C GLY A 105 3.26 8.07 -4.63
N LEU A 106 3.73 8.92 -5.54
CA LEU A 106 4.69 9.98 -5.25
C LEU A 106 4.13 11.03 -4.30
N VAL A 107 2.88 11.46 -4.50
CA VAL A 107 2.21 12.42 -3.58
C VAL A 107 2.11 11.83 -2.19
N THR A 108 1.63 10.59 -2.05
CA THR A 108 1.56 9.91 -0.74
C THR A 108 2.94 9.73 -0.12
N ALA A 109 3.96 9.41 -0.90
CA ALA A 109 5.34 9.27 -0.42
C ALA A 109 5.90 10.61 0.09
N LEU A 110 5.64 11.72 -0.61
CA LEU A 110 6.07 13.05 -0.19
C LEU A 110 5.38 13.47 1.12
N VAL A 111 4.06 13.31 1.21
CA VAL A 111 3.32 13.59 2.45
C VAL A 111 3.80 12.68 3.57
N GLY A 112 3.97 11.38 3.28
CA GLY A 112 4.53 10.40 4.20
C GLY A 112 5.93 10.76 4.69
N MET A 113 6.79 11.36 3.85
CA MET A 113 8.11 11.83 4.24
C MET A 113 8.03 13.00 5.22
N VAL A 114 7.14 13.97 4.97
CA VAL A 114 6.94 15.13 5.85
C VAL A 114 6.54 14.69 7.26
N PHE A 115 5.65 13.70 7.40
CA PHE A 115 5.24 13.16 8.70
C PHE A 115 6.21 12.10 9.25
N GLY A 116 6.87 11.34 8.39
CA GLY A 116 7.73 10.21 8.74
C GLY A 116 9.08 10.64 9.31
N VAL A 117 9.73 11.65 8.71
CA VAL A 117 11.02 12.19 9.18
C VAL A 117 10.99 12.63 10.65
N PRO A 118 10.00 13.43 11.12
CA PRO A 118 9.92 13.76 12.54
C PRO A 118 9.52 12.57 13.41
N SER A 119 8.65 11.68 12.90
CA SER A 119 8.21 10.49 13.64
C SER A 119 9.35 9.54 13.96
N LEU A 120 10.32 9.37 13.05
CA LEU A 120 11.51 8.52 13.25
C LEU A 120 12.38 8.93 14.45
N ARG A 121 12.23 10.16 14.96
CA ARG A 121 12.95 10.63 16.16
C ARG A 121 12.30 10.17 17.47
N LEU A 122 11.07 9.64 17.43
CA LEU A 122 10.30 9.18 18.59
C LEU A 122 10.43 7.67 18.77
N LYS A 123 10.23 7.18 20.00
CA LYS A 123 10.37 5.75 20.34
C LYS A 123 9.11 5.19 20.98
N GLY A 124 8.81 3.93 20.65
CA GLY A 124 7.74 3.15 21.29
C GLY A 124 6.38 3.82 21.21
N LEU A 125 5.76 4.08 22.37
CA LEU A 125 4.42 4.65 22.46
C LEU A 125 4.33 6.08 21.89
N TYR A 126 5.40 6.88 21.99
CA TYR A 126 5.42 8.23 21.42
C TYR A 126 5.33 8.20 19.89
N LEU A 127 5.93 7.20 19.25
CA LEU A 127 5.79 7.00 17.81
C LEU A 127 4.36 6.65 17.44
N ALA A 128 3.72 5.74 18.20
CA ALA A 128 2.32 5.38 17.98
C ALA A 128 1.39 6.60 18.08
N MET A 129 1.57 7.43 19.10
CA MET A 129 0.83 8.69 19.28
C MET A 129 1.05 9.67 18.12
N ALA A 130 2.28 9.79 17.61
CA ALA A 130 2.56 10.62 16.44
C ALA A 130 1.84 10.13 15.19
N THR A 131 1.78 8.81 14.95
CA THR A 131 1.02 8.26 13.82
C THR A 131 -0.48 8.49 13.96
N LEU A 132 -1.03 8.41 15.18
CA LEU A 132 -2.43 8.72 15.45
C LEU A 132 -2.74 10.21 15.21
N ALA A 133 -1.86 11.11 15.65
CA ALA A 133 -1.99 12.54 15.39
C ALA A 133 -1.95 12.84 13.87
N ALA A 134 -1.01 12.22 13.14
CA ALA A 134 -0.95 12.33 11.69
C ALA A 134 -2.25 11.84 11.03
N HIS A 135 -2.87 10.78 11.57
CA HIS A 135 -4.15 10.28 11.07
C HIS A 135 -5.26 11.33 11.16
N PHE A 136 -5.46 11.91 12.34
CA PHE A 136 -6.48 12.95 12.54
C PHE A 136 -6.19 14.23 11.75
N ILE A 137 -4.91 14.63 11.60
CA ILE A 137 -4.55 15.79 10.78
C ILE A 137 -4.95 15.55 9.32
N VAL A 138 -4.67 14.37 8.79
CA VAL A 138 -5.03 14.02 7.42
C VAL A 138 -6.56 13.94 7.25
N GLU A 139 -7.26 13.31 8.19
CA GLU A 139 -8.72 13.23 8.16
C GLU A 139 -9.36 14.63 8.19
N PHE A 140 -8.91 15.49 9.11
CA PHE A 140 -9.36 16.88 9.21
C PHE A 140 -9.09 17.64 7.91
N THR A 141 -7.88 17.48 7.36
CA THR A 141 -7.47 18.13 6.12
C THR A 141 -8.35 17.69 4.95
N VAL A 142 -8.61 16.39 4.82
CA VAL A 142 -9.48 15.86 3.76
C VAL A 142 -10.91 16.40 3.88
N GLN A 143 -11.45 16.49 5.10
CA GLN A 143 -12.82 16.96 5.32
C GLN A 143 -13.01 18.48 5.17
N HIS A 144 -11.96 19.28 5.40
CA HIS A 144 -12.07 20.75 5.39
C HIS A 144 -11.45 21.41 4.17
N TRP A 145 -10.78 20.65 3.30
CA TRP A 145 -10.06 21.22 2.16
C TRP A 145 -10.92 21.31 0.90
N ASP A 146 -11.86 22.25 0.90
CA ASP A 146 -12.83 22.48 -0.18
C ASP A 146 -12.20 22.56 -1.58
N ALA A 147 -11.01 23.17 -1.71
CA ALA A 147 -10.34 23.31 -3.00
C ALA A 147 -9.90 21.96 -3.61
N MET A 148 -9.45 21.01 -2.78
CA MET A 148 -8.96 19.71 -3.23
C MET A 148 -10.04 18.62 -3.25
N THR A 149 -10.97 18.64 -2.29
CA THR A 149 -12.02 17.61 -2.14
C THR A 149 -13.36 18.05 -2.72
N GLY A 150 -13.64 19.35 -2.79
CA GLY A 150 -14.91 19.91 -3.26
C GLY A 150 -15.92 20.23 -2.16
N GLY A 151 -15.52 20.09 -0.88
CA GLY A 151 -16.40 20.10 0.28
C GLY A 151 -16.72 18.67 0.70
#